data_AF-A0A2M7J7N8-F1
#
_entry.id   AF-A0A2M7J7N8-F1
#
_cell.length_a   1.000
_cell.length_b   1.000
_cell.length_c   1.000
_cell.angle_alpha   90.00
_cell.angle_beta   90.00
_cell.angle_gamma   90.00
#
_symmetry.space_group_name_H-M   'P 1'
#
loop_
_entity.id
_entity.type
_entity.pdbx_description
1 polymer ?
#
loop_
_entity_poly.entity_id
_entity_poly.type
_entity_poly.pdbx_seq_one_letter_code
_entity_poly.pdbx_strand_id
1 'polypeptide(L)'
;LAKATKLSENIHQKNTSLTFLQNISTYRSSWGAKIAAISRMVPYDMWFDNLTVVYQDYNFAEISITGKAKNNFAIITFLKKLENAGWLENVRLNHSTKDTFNGEQINSFQILCKSRH
;
A
#
# COMPACT_ATOMS: atom_id res chain seq x y z
N LEU A 1 32.57 5.14 -9.17
CA LEU A 1 31.29 5.17 -9.91
C LEU A 1 30.18 4.37 -9.21
N ALA A 2 30.34 3.06 -8.95
CA ALA A 2 29.27 2.23 -8.34
C ALA A 2 28.74 2.70 -6.96
N LYS A 3 29.57 3.35 -6.12
CA LYS A 3 29.13 3.93 -4.84
C LYS A 3 28.24 5.16 -4.99
N ALA A 4 28.42 5.95 -6.07
CA ALA A 4 27.62 7.14 -6.32
C ALA A 4 26.22 6.78 -6.84
N THR A 5 26.10 5.71 -7.63
CA THR A 5 24.82 5.18 -8.13
C THR A 5 23.95 4.63 -7.01
N LYS A 6 24.55 3.86 -6.08
CA LYS A 6 23.84 3.39 -4.88
C LYS A 6 23.39 4.55 -3.97
N LEU A 7 24.15 5.64 -3.93
CA LEU A 7 23.77 6.82 -3.15
C LEU A 7 22.61 7.57 -3.82
N SER A 8 22.61 7.71 -5.16
CA SER A 8 21.50 8.34 -5.89
C SER A 8 20.21 7.52 -5.85
N GLU A 9 20.30 6.19 -5.88
CA GLU A 9 19.14 5.29 -5.72
C GLU A 9 18.53 5.42 -4.32
N ASN A 10 19.37 5.47 -3.27
CA ASN A 10 18.90 5.68 -1.90
C ASN A 10 18.30 7.08 -1.69
N ILE A 11 18.85 8.12 -2.33
CA ILE A 11 18.30 9.47 -2.29
C ILE A 11 16.97 9.53 -3.05
N HIS A 12 16.87 8.88 -4.20
CA HIS A 12 15.64 8.81 -4.98
C HIS A 12 14.53 8.08 -4.20
N GLN A 13 14.82 6.91 -3.62
CA GLN A 13 13.86 6.18 -2.78
C GLN A 13 13.42 7.00 -1.56
N LYS A 14 14.35 7.67 -0.87
CA LYS A 14 14.03 8.56 0.25
C LYS A 14 13.15 9.73 -0.18
N ASN A 15 13.45 10.34 -1.33
CA ASN A 15 12.65 11.43 -1.86
C ASN A 15 11.24 10.95 -2.24
N THR A 16 11.07 9.79 -2.86
CA THR A 16 9.74 9.23 -3.17
C THR A 16 8.93 8.93 -1.91
N SER A 17 9.57 8.38 -0.86
CA SER A 17 8.92 8.20 0.45
C SER A 17 8.57 9.53 1.12
N LEU A 18 9.41 10.56 0.99
CA LEU A 18 9.12 11.90 1.50
C LEU A 18 7.98 12.59 0.74
N THR A 19 7.92 12.47 -0.59
CA THR A 19 6.82 13.02 -1.40
C THR A 19 5.51 12.31 -1.10
N PHE A 20 5.54 10.99 -0.86
CA PHE A 20 4.39 10.23 -0.35
C PHE A 20 3.91 10.76 1.00
N LEU A 21 4.83 11.02 1.95
CA LEU A 21 4.51 11.59 3.26
C LEU A 21 4.04 13.05 3.18
N GLN A 22 4.57 13.85 2.26
CA GLN A 22 4.20 15.25 2.07
C GLN A 22 2.80 15.37 1.45
N ASN A 23 2.41 14.50 0.52
CA ASN A 23 1.05 14.44 0.00
C ASN A 23 0.01 14.02 1.05
N ILE A 24 0.42 13.30 2.11
CA ILE A 24 -0.42 13.01 3.28
C ILE A 24 -0.59 14.25 4.17
N SER A 25 0.39 15.15 4.23
CA SER A 25 0.41 16.28 5.17
C SER A 25 -0.56 17.43 4.84
N THR A 26 -1.00 17.55 3.59
CA THR A 26 -1.95 18.59 3.14
C THR A 26 -3.42 18.25 3.41
N TYR A 27 -3.73 17.01 3.82
CA TYR A 27 -5.03 16.63 4.37
C TYR A 27 -4.83 16.15 5.82
N ARG A 28 -4.96 17.06 6.80
CA ARG A 28 -5.05 16.72 8.24
C ARG A 28 -6.38 16.01 8.58
N SER A 29 -6.69 14.96 7.82
CA SER A 29 -7.81 14.06 8.06
C SER A 29 -7.35 12.91 8.96
N SER A 30 -8.30 12.27 9.64
CA SER A 30 -8.13 11.02 10.42
C SER A 30 -7.39 9.89 9.66
N TRP A 31 -7.14 10.07 8.37
CA TRP A 31 -6.40 9.15 7.52
C TRP A 31 -4.93 8.97 7.85
N GLY A 32 -4.24 9.96 8.42
CA GLY A 32 -2.82 9.78 8.78
C GLY A 32 -2.60 8.57 9.71
N ALA A 33 -3.46 8.43 10.73
CA ALA A 33 -3.43 7.30 11.65
C ALA A 33 -3.88 5.98 10.99
N LYS A 34 -4.93 6.03 10.15
CA LYS A 34 -5.44 4.87 9.41
C LYS A 34 -4.41 4.32 8.41
N ILE A 35 -3.73 5.20 7.67
CA ILE A 35 -2.65 4.84 6.74
C ILE A 35 -1.48 4.24 7.50
N ALA A 36 -1.06 4.85 8.62
CA ALA A 36 -0.01 4.27 9.46
C ALA A 36 -0.38 2.88 9.99
N ALA A 37 -1.65 2.65 10.35
CA ALA A 37 -2.14 1.33 10.73
C ALA A 37 -2.06 0.33 9.56
N ILE A 38 -2.49 0.71 8.35
CA ILE A 38 -2.34 -0.11 7.14
C ILE A 38 -0.87 -0.46 6.88
N SER A 39 0.04 0.51 6.95
CA SER A 39 1.48 0.28 6.73
C SER A 39 2.08 -0.72 7.73
N ARG A 40 1.61 -0.75 8.98
CA ARG A 40 2.06 -1.73 9.99
C ARG A 40 1.54 -3.14 9.74
N MET A 41 0.49 -3.30 8.94
CA MET A 41 -0.07 -4.61 8.61
C MET A 41 0.73 -5.32 7.51
N VAL A 42 1.54 -4.58 6.74
CA VAL A 42 2.30 -5.09 5.59
C VAL A 42 3.27 -6.21 6.01
N PRO A 43 3.16 -7.42 5.43
CA PRO A 43 4.13 -8.48 5.64
C PRO A 43 5.51 -8.12 5.04
N TYR A 44 6.58 -8.72 5.58
CA TYR A 44 7.96 -8.46 5.11
C TYR A 44 8.18 -8.76 3.62
N ASP A 45 7.50 -9.78 3.08
CA ASP A 45 7.62 -10.20 1.68
C ASP A 45 6.67 -9.46 0.72
N MET A 46 6.25 -8.25 1.09
CA MET A 46 5.28 -7.44 0.37
C MET A 46 5.62 -5.95 0.47
N TRP A 47 5.31 -5.19 -0.57
CA TRP A 47 5.45 -3.73 -0.58
C TRP A 47 4.30 -3.08 -1.36
N PHE A 48 4.06 -1.81 -1.06
CA PHE A 48 3.06 -1.01 -1.76
C PHE A 48 3.70 -0.23 -2.90
N ASP A 49 2.99 -0.16 -4.01
CA ASP A 49 3.29 0.76 -5.09
C ASP A 49 2.46 2.05 -4.92
N ASN A 50 1.18 1.93 -4.54
CA ASN A 50 0.31 3.08 -4.32
C ASN A 50 -0.87 2.78 -3.37
N LEU A 51 -1.33 3.79 -2.64
CA LEU A 51 -2.54 3.79 -1.83
C LEU A 51 -3.36 5.04 -2.17
N THR A 52 -4.53 4.83 -2.77
CA THR A 52 -5.45 5.91 -3.15
C THR A 52 -6.66 5.89 -2.22
N VAL A 53 -7.09 7.07 -1.77
CA VAL A 53 -8.35 7.27 -1.04
C VAL A 53 -9.23 8.20 -1.85
N VAL A 54 -10.43 7.76 -2.19
CA VAL A 54 -11.43 8.54 -2.94
C VAL A 54 -12.69 8.66 -2.09
N TYR A 55 -13.14 9.88 -1.86
CA TYR A 55 -14.41 10.15 -1.18
C TYR A 55 -15.53 9.97 -2.20
N GLN A 56 -16.36 8.94 -2.03
CA GLN A 56 -17.55 8.76 -2.85
C GLN A 56 -18.67 9.66 -2.31
N ASP A 57 -18.89 9.64 -0.99
CA ASP A 57 -19.97 10.35 -0.30
C ASP A 57 -19.48 10.95 1.04
N TYR A 58 -20.34 11.69 1.75
CA TYR A 58 -20.05 12.17 3.11
C TYR A 58 -19.82 11.06 4.16
N ASN A 59 -20.21 9.82 3.86
CA ASN A 59 -20.18 8.71 4.82
C ASN A 59 -19.05 7.71 4.59
N PHE A 60 -18.56 7.59 3.35
CA PHE A 60 -17.61 6.54 2.98
C PHE A 60 -16.52 7.05 2.05
N ALA A 61 -15.30 6.59 2.34
CA ALA A 61 -14.17 6.65 1.45
C ALA A 61 -13.85 5.27 0.89
N GLU A 62 -13.66 5.19 -0.41
CA GLU A 62 -13.10 4.04 -1.10
C GLU A 62 -11.58 4.10 -1.07
N ILE A 63 -10.97 2.96 -0.80
CA ILE A 63 -9.53 2.80 -0.67
C ILE A 63 -9.09 1.78 -1.71
N SER A 64 -8.08 2.15 -2.49
CA SER A 64 -7.42 1.24 -3.43
C SER A 64 -5.96 1.10 -3.05
N ILE A 65 -5.54 -0.13 -2.73
CA ILE A 65 -4.17 -0.45 -2.36
C ILE A 65 -3.59 -1.31 -3.47
N THR A 66 -2.52 -0.86 -4.08
CA THR A 66 -1.77 -1.59 -5.11
C THR A 66 -0.36 -1.85 -4.64
N GLY A 67 0.19 -2.98 -5.03
CA GLY A 67 1.54 -3.34 -4.66
C GLY A 67 1.94 -4.70 -5.20
N LYS A 68 3.02 -5.22 -4.64
CA LYS A 68 3.64 -6.47 -5.06
C LYS A 68 3.99 -7.32 -3.85
N ALA A 69 3.96 -8.63 -4.04
CA ALA A 69 4.31 -9.60 -3.02
C ALA A 69 5.10 -10.76 -3.63
N LYS A 70 6.07 -11.31 -2.91
CA LYS A 70 6.84 -12.47 -3.39
C LYS A 70 5.98 -13.73 -3.56
N ASN A 71 4.88 -13.83 -2.81
CA ASN A 71 3.97 -14.97 -2.87
C ASN A 71 2.53 -14.55 -2.50
N ASN A 72 1.58 -15.41 -2.85
CA ASN A 72 0.16 -15.19 -2.55
C ASN A 72 -0.13 -15.26 -1.05
N PHE A 73 0.70 -15.95 -0.26
CA PHE A 73 0.51 -16.05 1.18
C PHE A 73 0.65 -14.69 1.87
N ALA A 74 1.59 -13.84 1.44
CA ALA A 74 1.72 -12.47 1.94
C ALA A 74 0.47 -11.63 1.63
N ILE A 75 -0.09 -11.74 0.42
CA ILE A 75 -1.33 -11.05 0.02
C ILE A 75 -2.50 -11.50 0.91
N ILE A 76 -2.68 -12.82 1.09
CA ILE A 76 -3.74 -13.38 1.94
C ILE A 76 -3.57 -12.95 3.40
N THR A 77 -2.35 -12.95 3.92
CA THR A 77 -2.06 -12.50 5.30
C THR A 77 -2.42 -11.03 5.48
N PHE A 78 -2.10 -10.20 4.49
CA PHE A 78 -2.43 -8.79 4.52
C PHE A 78 -3.94 -8.54 4.42
N LEU A 79 -4.64 -9.24 3.52
CA LEU A 79 -6.11 -9.21 3.40
C LEU A 79 -6.79 -9.52 4.75
N LYS A 80 -6.39 -10.60 5.42
CA LYS A 80 -6.92 -10.97 6.74
C LYS A 80 -6.69 -9.90 7.80
N LYS A 81 -5.53 -9.22 7.78
CA LYS A 81 -5.25 -8.11 8.71
C LYS A 81 -6.14 -6.90 8.43
N LEU A 82 -6.39 -6.58 7.16
CA LEU A 82 -7.30 -5.52 6.77
C LEU A 82 -8.75 -5.83 7.16
N GLU A 83 -9.21 -7.06 6.96
CA GLU A 83 -10.54 -7.53 7.40
C GLU A 83 -10.72 -7.39 8.92
N ASN A 84 -9.66 -7.68 9.69
CA ASN A 84 -9.66 -7.58 11.15
C ASN A 84 -9.47 -6.14 11.68
N ALA A 85 -9.28 -5.13 10.83
CA ALA A 85 -9.05 -3.77 11.27
C ALA A 85 -10.28 -3.12 11.92
N GLY A 86 -11.49 -3.63 11.66
CA GLY A 86 -12.75 -3.20 12.27
C GLY A 86 -13.32 -1.88 11.73
N TRP A 87 -12.49 -1.01 11.16
CA TRP A 87 -12.90 0.26 10.52
C TRP A 87 -12.87 0.20 8.97
N LEU A 88 -12.51 -0.97 8.43
CA LEU A 88 -12.53 -1.29 7.01
C LEU A 88 -13.70 -2.23 6.71
N GLU A 89 -14.40 -1.94 5.62
CA GLU A 89 -15.53 -2.73 5.11
C GLU A 89 -15.25 -3.17 3.68
N ASN A 90 -15.92 -4.25 3.24
CA ASN A 90 -15.85 -4.76 1.86
C ASN A 90 -14.40 -4.96 1.36
N VAL A 91 -13.52 -5.44 2.25
CA VAL A 91 -12.13 -5.76 1.90
C VAL A 91 -12.14 -6.91 0.89
N ARG A 92 -11.60 -6.67 -0.30
CA ARG A 92 -11.53 -7.68 -1.37
C ARG A 92 -10.29 -7.51 -2.23
N LEU A 93 -9.76 -8.65 -2.66
CA LEU A 93 -8.77 -8.69 -3.74
C LEU A 93 -9.49 -8.45 -5.07
N ASN A 94 -9.16 -7.36 -5.77
CA ASN A 94 -9.74 -7.06 -7.07
C ASN A 94 -9.04 -7.86 -8.17
N HIS A 95 -7.71 -7.89 -8.18
CA HIS A 95 -6.92 -8.73 -9.06
C HIS A 95 -5.56 -9.06 -8.47
N SER A 96 -4.96 -10.14 -8.96
CA SER A 96 -3.57 -10.53 -8.70
C SER A 96 -2.98 -11.13 -9.96
N THR A 97 -1.84 -10.61 -10.42
CA THR A 97 -1.13 -11.06 -11.62
C THR A 97 0.28 -11.48 -11.26
N LYS A 98 0.77 -12.55 -11.90
CA LYS A 98 2.16 -12.97 -11.76
C LYS A 98 3.03 -12.12 -12.67
N ASP A 99 4.07 -11.54 -12.11
CA ASP A 99 5.08 -10.77 -12.81
C ASP A 99 6.47 -11.32 -12.52
N THR A 100 7.44 -10.93 -13.34
CA THR A 100 8.86 -11.24 -13.09
C THR A 100 9.58 -9.95 -12.72
N PHE A 101 10.22 -9.93 -11.56
CA PHE A 101 11.01 -8.80 -11.09
C PHE A 101 12.38 -9.29 -10.66
N ASN A 102 13.44 -8.75 -11.28
CA ASN A 102 14.82 -9.20 -11.07
C ASN A 102 15.05 -10.71 -11.21
N GLY A 103 14.30 -11.38 -12.11
CA GLY A 103 14.40 -12.82 -12.33
C GLY A 103 13.61 -13.69 -11.34
N GLU A 104 12.98 -13.09 -10.33
CA GLU A 104 12.09 -13.78 -9.39
C GLU A 104 10.62 -13.59 -9.78
N GLN A 105 9.80 -14.62 -9.59
CA GLN A 105 8.35 -14.49 -9.72
C GLN A 105 7.79 -13.74 -8.52
N ILE A 106 7.05 -12.66 -8.81
CA ILE A 106 6.32 -11.87 -7.83
C ILE A 106 4.85 -11.79 -8.26
N ASN A 107 3.98 -11.34 -7.37
CA ASN A 107 2.56 -11.16 -7.62
C ASN A 107 2.22 -9.69 -7.42
N SER A 108 1.88 -8.99 -8.49
CA SER A 108 1.26 -7.67 -8.39
C SER A 108 -0.21 -7.83 -8.02
N PHE A 109 -0.73 -6.95 -7.18
CA PHE A 109 -2.10 -7.04 -6.69
C PHE A 109 -2.78 -5.67 -6.59
N GLN A 110 -4.10 -5.70 -6.57
CA GLN A 110 -4.94 -4.60 -6.14
C GLN A 110 -5.98 -5.07 -5.13
N ILE A 111 -6.05 -4.40 -3.99
CA ILE A 111 -7.06 -4.59 -2.96
C ILE A 111 -7.95 -3.35 -2.93
N LEU A 112 -9.25 -3.59 -2.82
CA LEU A 112 -10.26 -2.56 -2.65
C LEU A 112 -10.93 -2.73 -1.29
N CYS A 113 -11.17 -1.63 -0.59
CA CYS A 113 -11.95 -1.60 0.64
C CYS A 113 -12.63 -0.25 0.82
N LYS A 114 -13.54 -0.17 1.80
CA LYS A 114 -14.25 1.05 2.19
C LYS A 114 -13.92 1.38 3.64
N SER A 115 -13.92 2.66 4.00
CA SER A 115 -13.88 3.09 5.40
C SER A 115 -14.96 4.14 5.65
N ARG A 116 -15.64 4.01 6.78
CA ARG A 116 -16.49 5.08 7.30
C ARG A 116 -15.63 6.23 7.80
N HIS A 117 -16.10 7.46 7.56
CA HIS A 117 -15.43 8.67 8.05
C HIS A 117 -15.36 8.73 9.57
#